data_AF-A0AAX3NYR8-F1
#
_entry.id   AF-A0AAX3NYR8-F1
#
_cell.length_a   1.000
_cell.length_b   1.000
_cell.length_c   1.000
_cell.angle_alpha   90.00
_cell.angle_beta   90.00
_cell.angle_gamma   90.00
#
_symmetry.space_group_name_H-M   'P 1'
#
loop_
_entity.id
_entity.type
_entity.pdbx_description
1 polymer ?
#
loop_
_entity_poly.entity_id
_entity_poly.type
_entity_poly.pdbx_seq_one_letter_code
_entity_poly.pdbx_strand_id
1 'polypeptide(L)' 'MAELSKLISLSRSTIYDKLNARSPRHDPSFPRAVKLGTSAIGWRQSEINQWITTRSKNSQ' A
#
# COMPACT_ATOMS: atom_id res chain seq x y z
N MET A 1 8.49 6.96 1.43
CA MET A 1 7.01 7.08 1.51
C MET A 1 6.40 8.08 0.53
N ALA A 2 7.08 9.18 0.17
CA ALA A 2 6.48 10.21 -0.69
C ALA A 2 6.10 9.69 -2.08
N GLU A 3 6.92 8.84 -2.67
CA GLU A 3 6.67 8.23 -3.98
C GLU A 3 5.45 7.30 -3.99
N LEU A 4 5.37 6.41 -2.99
CA LEU A 4 4.22 5.52 -2.79
C LEU A 4 2.91 6.32 -2.68
N SER A 5 2.90 7.34 -1.83
CA SER A 5 1.73 8.19 -1.58
C SER A 5 1.27 8.91 -2.84
N LYS A 6 2.20 9.34 -3.71
CA LYS A 6 1.88 9.93 -5.02
C LYS A 6 1.33 8.90 -6.02
N LEU A 7 1.90 7.70 -6.05
CA LEU A 7 1.48 6.62 -6.96
C LEU A 7 0.03 6.17 -6.71
N ILE A 8 -0.36 6.04 -5.45
CA ILE A 8 -1.69 5.53 -5.07
C ILE A 8 -2.65 6.63 -4.62
N SER A 9 -2.21 7.90 -4.62
CA SER A 9 -2.95 9.06 -4.09
C SER A 9 -3.54 8.84 -2.69
N LEU A 10 -2.82 8.11 -1.81
CA LEU A 10 -3.24 7.89 -0.43
C LEU A 10 -2.29 8.57 0.55
N SER A 11 -2.85 9.05 1.66
CA SER A 11 -2.07 9.57 2.77
C SER A 11 -1.28 8.47 3.47
N ARG A 12 -0.18 8.84 4.14
CA ARG A 12 0.62 7.92 4.96
C ARG A 12 -0.22 7.22 6.03
N SER A 13 -1.12 7.94 6.69
CA SER A 13 -2.00 7.37 7.71
C SER A 13 -2.92 6.29 7.13
N THR A 14 -3.46 6.52 5.94
CA THR A 14 -4.28 5.53 5.23
C THR A 14 -3.48 4.28 4.85
N ILE A 15 -2.21 4.44 4.47
CA ILE A 15 -1.32 3.30 4.18
C ILE A 15 -1.10 2.47 5.45
N TYR A 16 -0.79 3.11 6.58
CA TYR A 16 -0.62 2.39 7.85
C TYR A 16 -1.92 1.74 8.34
N ASP A 17 -3.07 2.39 8.15
CA ASP A 17 -4.39 1.80 8.43
C ASP A 17 -4.61 0.52 7.61
N LYS A 18 -4.24 0.53 6.33
CA LYS A 18 -4.36 -0.67 5.47
C LYS A 18 -3.45 -1.80 5.89
N LEU A 19 -2.23 -1.48 6.32
CA LEU A 19 -1.27 -2.47 6.81
C LEU A 19 -1.66 -3.05 8.17
N ASN A 20 -2.37 -2.27 8.99
CA ASN A 20 -2.75 -2.69 10.34
C ASN A 20 -3.97 -3.63 10.29
N ALA A 21 -3.74 -4.91 10.57
CA ALA A 21 -4.80 -5.93 10.65
C ALA A 21 -5.89 -5.62 11.71
N ARG A 22 -5.59 -4.74 12.68
CA ARG A 22 -6.56 -4.31 13.70
C ARG A 22 -7.42 -3.13 13.25
N SER A 23 -7.08 -2.48 12.13
CA SER A 23 -7.88 -1.38 11.60
C SER A 23 -9.07 -1.93 10.83
N PRO A 24 -10.27 -1.34 10.94
CA PRO A 24 -11.42 -1.71 10.10
C PRO A 24 -11.18 -1.46 8.61
N ARG A 25 -10.12 -0.70 8.26
CA ARG A 25 -9.71 -0.44 6.88
C ARG A 25 -8.58 -1.34 6.40
N HIS A 26 -8.25 -2.38 7.18
CA HIS A 26 -7.27 -3.38 6.78
C HIS A 26 -7.62 -3.94 5.41
N ASP A 27 -6.62 -3.97 4.52
CA ASP A 27 -6.80 -4.47 3.16
C ASP A 27 -5.75 -5.55 2.93
N PRO A 28 -6.13 -6.84 2.99
CA PRO A 28 -5.17 -7.94 2.83
C PRO A 28 -4.62 -8.02 1.39
N SER A 29 -5.26 -7.33 0.43
CA SER A 29 -4.73 -7.20 -0.94
C SER A 29 -3.66 -6.11 -1.06
N PHE A 30 -3.52 -5.25 -0.04
CA PHE A 30 -2.55 -4.17 -0.06
C PHE A 30 -1.11 -4.71 -0.06
N PRO A 31 -0.20 -4.15 -0.87
CA PRO A 31 1.17 -4.64 -0.98
C PRO A 31 1.90 -4.59 0.37
N ARG A 32 2.56 -5.69 0.72
CA ARG A 32 3.26 -5.81 2.01
C ARG A 32 4.51 -4.95 2.00
N ALA A 33 4.72 -4.28 3.12
CA ALA A 33 5.92 -3.47 3.32
C ALA A 33 7.10 -4.40 3.64
N VAL A 34 8.19 -4.29 2.89
CA VAL A 34 9.42 -5.06 3.06
C VAL A 34 10.40 -4.22 3.88
N LYS A 35 10.88 -4.75 5.01
CA LYS A 35 11.96 -4.10 5.77
C LYS A 35 13.27 -4.22 4.98
N LEU A 36 13.80 -3.06 4.57
CA LEU A 36 15.09 -2.95 3.89
C LEU A 36 16.22 -2.62 4.87
N GLY A 37 15.89 -2.16 6.09
CA GLY A 37 16.83 -1.90 7.16
C GLY A 37 16.11 -1.56 8.46
N THR A 38 16.84 -0.99 9.41
CA THR A 38 16.34 -0.67 10.76
C THR A 38 15.12 0.25 10.74
N SER A 39 15.15 1.27 9.88
CA SER A 39 14.05 2.24 9.72
C SER A 39 13.57 2.37 8.27
N ALA A 40 14.22 1.66 7.33
CA ALA A 40 13.89 1.71 5.92
C ALA A 40 12.88 0.62 5.59
N ILE A 41 11.74 1.03 5.03
CA ILE A 41 10.68 0.15 4.57
C ILE A 41 10.45 0.46 3.09
N GLY A 42 10.53 -0.57 2.26
CA GLY A 42 10.27 -0.50 0.83
C GLY A 42 9.05 -1.32 0.44
N TRP A 43 8.65 -1.19 -0.82
CA TRP A 43 7.60 -2.00 -1.42
C TRP A 43 8.06 -2.53 -2.76
N ARG A 44 7.58 -3.72 -3.13
CA ARG A 44 7.75 -4.23 -4.48
C ARG A 44 6.88 -3.44 -5.44
N GLN A 45 7.49 -2.81 -6.43
CA GLN A 45 6.77 -2.03 -7.43
C GLN A 45 5.76 -2.86 -8.23
N SER A 46 6.07 -4.14 -8.47
CA SER A 46 5.13 -5.07 -9.13
C SER A 46 3.84 -5.29 -8.34
N GLU A 47 3.95 -5.48 -7.01
CA GLU A 47 2.78 -5.67 -6.13
C GLU A 47 1.91 -4.40 -6.08
N ILE A 48 2.55 -3.24 -6.07
CA ILE A 48 1.88 -1.93 -6.08
C ILE A 48 1.08 -1.75 -7.37
N ASN A 49 1.72 -1.97 -8.52
CA ASN A 49 1.08 -1.84 -9.83
C ASN A 49 -0.09 -2.83 -9.97
N GLN A 50 0.08 -4.05 -9.49
CA GLN A 50 -0.99 -5.05 -9.48
C GLN A 50 -2.16 -4.59 -8.61
N TRP A 51 -1.89 -4.08 -7.41
CA TRP A 51 -2.94 -3.58 -6.50
C TRP A 51 -3.71 -2.38 -7.08
N ILE A 52 -3.01 -1.41 -7.70
CA ILE A 52 -3.63 -0.28 -8.40
C ILE A 52 -4.55 -0.82 -9.50
N THR A 53 -4.06 -1.77 -10.31
CA THR A 53 -4.82 -2.37 -11.41
C THR A 53 -6.08 -3.09 -10.92
N THR A 54 -5.98 -3.86 -9.83
CA THR A 54 -7.12 -4.55 -9.22
C THR A 54 -8.20 -3.56 -8.76
N ARG A 55 -7.82 -2.39 -8.22
CA ARG A 55 -8.77 -1.36 -7.80
C ARG A 55 -9.40 -0.62 -8.97
N SER A 56 -8.65 -0.30 -10.01
CA SER A 56 -9.20 0.32 -11.22
C SER A 56 -10.24 -0.56 -11.91
N LYS A 57 -10.14 -1.89 -11.79
CA LYS A 57 -11.16 -2.82 -12.29
C LYS A 57 -12.47 -2.81 -11.49
N ASN A 58 -12.48 -2.27 -10.28
CA ASN A 58 -13.67 -2.25 -9.43
C ASN A 58 -14.52 -0.98 -9.58
N SER A 59 -14.30 -0.21 -10.67
CA SER A 59 -15.06 0.98 -11.05
C SER A 59 -15.75 0.83 -12.41
N GLN A 60 -16.04 -0.40 -12.84
CA GLN A 60 -16.78 -0.68 -14.06
C GLN A 60 -18.18 -1.25 -13.76
#